data_AF-A0AA39I168-F1
#
_entry.id   AF-A0AA39I168-F1
#
_cell.length_a   1.000
_cell.length_b   1.000
_cell.length_c   1.000
_cell.angle_alpha   90.00
_cell.angle_beta   90.00
_cell.angle_gamma   90.00
#
_symmetry.space_group_name_H-M   'P 1'
#
loop_
_entity.id
_entity.type
_entity.pdbx_description
1 polymer ?
#
loop_
_entity_poly.entity_id
_entity_poly.type
_entity_poly.pdbx_seq_one_letter_code
_entity_poly.pdbx_strand_id
1 'polypeptide(L)'
;MDSSGFPSRSTSSGSAAATNPSKTPSTKLSADAAVFVPSWLARPAAADKTCGICMENVWGKNARFGILQNCRHCFCLQCIRTWRQSSEMESKTIRSCPECRIHSHFVIPTAMWVDEGPEKDKLIKAYLENMSKKICKYFKPSDRDSCKFGNKCFYRHQNADGSLVESDSPNDISRRIRQNLPHMSDYFLDAHMDESWEEYLGPDLLALALDRQPGWGY
;
A
#
# COMPACT_ATOMS: atom_id res chain seq x y z
N MET A 1 58.85 -9.98 -61.41
CA MET A 1 57.45 -10.43 -61.34
C MET A 1 56.67 -9.37 -60.55
N ASP A 2 56.88 -8.10 -60.87
CA ASP A 2 56.14 -7.34 -61.91
C ASP A 2 54.80 -6.87 -61.33
N SER A 3 54.70 -5.64 -60.85
CA SER A 3 54.71 -4.36 -61.58
C SER A 3 53.44 -4.15 -62.41
N SER A 4 52.53 -3.35 -61.87
CA SER A 4 51.72 -2.34 -62.55
C SER A 4 50.79 -1.72 -61.49
N GLY A 5 50.72 -0.42 -61.20
CA GLY A 5 51.24 0.76 -61.88
C GLY A 5 50.12 1.81 -62.00
N PHE A 6 50.05 2.75 -61.03
CA PHE A 6 49.65 4.18 -61.09
C PHE A 6 48.32 4.63 -61.78
N PRO A 7 47.75 5.85 -61.54
CA PRO A 7 48.41 7.08 -61.10
C PRO A 7 47.69 7.95 -60.05
N SER A 8 48.35 9.08 -59.78
CA SER A 8 48.22 10.07 -58.72
C SER A 8 47.49 11.38 -59.11
N ARG A 9 47.27 12.23 -58.07
CA ARG A 9 47.03 13.69 -58.04
C ARG A 9 45.56 14.09 -58.15
N SER A 10 45.01 15.07 -57.42
CA SER A 10 45.60 16.31 -56.88
C SER A 10 44.77 16.90 -55.73
N THR A 11 45.41 17.81 -54.98
CA THR A 11 44.95 18.61 -53.85
C THR A 11 43.96 19.72 -54.22
N SER A 12 42.97 20.00 -53.35
CA SER A 12 42.52 21.39 -53.11
C SER A 12 41.75 21.54 -51.79
N SER A 13 42.25 22.48 -50.99
CA SER A 13 41.70 23.08 -49.78
C SER A 13 40.33 23.76 -49.97
N GLY A 14 39.49 23.75 -48.94
CA GLY A 14 38.29 24.59 -48.85
C GLY A 14 37.62 24.56 -47.48
N SER A 15 37.86 25.59 -46.68
CA SER A 15 37.21 25.90 -45.42
C SER A 15 35.78 26.43 -45.62
N ALA A 16 34.82 26.01 -44.79
CA ALA A 16 33.61 26.78 -44.40
C ALA A 16 32.93 26.05 -43.23
N ALA A 17 33.10 26.51 -41.99
CA ALA A 17 32.21 27.46 -41.32
C ALA A 17 30.77 26.90 -41.12
N ALA A 18 30.59 26.15 -40.02
CA ALA A 18 29.28 25.81 -39.49
C ALA A 18 28.77 26.97 -38.62
N THR A 19 27.77 27.70 -39.11
CA THR A 19 26.95 28.62 -38.31
C THR A 19 25.51 28.17 -38.34
N ASN A 20 24.96 27.90 -37.15
CA ASN A 20 23.53 27.74 -36.89
C ASN A 20 22.73 28.92 -37.46
N PRO A 21 21.44 28.71 -37.76
CA PRO A 21 20.48 29.42 -36.92
C PRO A 21 19.24 28.59 -36.57
N SER A 22 18.94 28.65 -35.28
CA SER A 22 17.62 28.57 -34.68
C SER A 22 16.56 29.33 -35.49
N LYS A 23 15.52 28.64 -35.92
CA LYS A 23 14.24 29.23 -36.31
C LYS A 23 13.11 28.53 -35.58
N THR A 24 12.67 29.16 -34.51
CA THR A 24 11.29 29.07 -34.03
C THR A 24 10.34 29.59 -35.11
N PRO A 25 9.18 28.96 -35.35
CA PRO A 25 8.03 29.68 -35.86
C PRO A 25 6.96 29.79 -34.77
N SER A 26 6.71 31.03 -34.38
CA SER A 26 5.47 31.46 -33.76
C SER A 26 4.40 31.53 -34.85
N THR A 27 3.35 30.72 -34.74
CA THR A 27 2.14 30.88 -35.56
C THR A 27 0.90 30.51 -34.76
N LYS A 28 0.23 31.57 -34.29
CA LYS A 28 -1.23 31.81 -34.24
C LYS A 28 -2.12 30.62 -33.82
N LEU A 29 -2.70 30.74 -32.63
CA LEU A 29 -3.84 29.95 -32.17
C LEU A 29 -5.04 30.18 -33.10
N SER A 30 -5.53 29.11 -33.74
CA SER A 30 -6.87 29.02 -34.31
C SER A 30 -7.68 27.98 -33.54
N ALA A 31 -8.94 28.30 -33.28
CA ALA A 31 -9.90 27.48 -32.57
C ALA A 31 -10.30 26.27 -33.43
N ASP A 32 -9.59 25.15 -33.24
CA ASP A 32 -10.04 23.77 -33.52
C ASP A 32 -8.99 22.81 -32.92
N ALA A 33 -8.80 22.87 -31.60
CA ALA A 33 -7.88 21.98 -30.90
C ALA A 33 -8.53 20.62 -30.64
N ALA A 34 -8.82 19.87 -31.71
CA ALA A 34 -8.92 18.43 -31.62
C ALA A 34 -7.49 17.90 -31.43
N VAL A 35 -7.07 17.82 -30.17
CA VAL A 35 -5.77 17.25 -29.79
C VAL A 35 -5.71 15.83 -30.36
N PHE A 36 -4.75 15.57 -31.24
CA PHE A 36 -4.45 14.23 -31.74
C PHE A 36 -3.93 13.39 -30.58
N VAL A 37 -4.84 12.74 -29.86
CA VAL A 37 -4.50 11.80 -28.78
C VAL A 37 -3.92 10.55 -29.46
N PRO A 38 -2.65 10.19 -29.20
CA PRO A 38 -2.07 8.97 -29.74
C PRO A 38 -2.95 7.76 -29.43
N SER A 39 -3.14 6.85 -30.38
CA SER A 39 -4.05 5.70 -30.27
C SER A 39 -3.85 4.82 -29.02
N TRP A 40 -2.65 4.83 -28.41
CA TRP A 40 -2.37 4.11 -27.16
C TRP A 40 -2.87 4.81 -25.89
N LEU A 41 -3.10 6.14 -25.95
CA LEU A 41 -3.75 6.94 -24.90
C LEU A 41 -5.28 6.89 -25.00
N ALA A 42 -5.82 6.64 -26.18
CA ALA A 42 -7.25 6.48 -26.42
C ALA A 42 -7.67 5.01 -26.29
N ARG A 43 -7.76 4.47 -25.06
CA ARG A 43 -8.65 3.32 -24.84
C ARG A 43 -10.07 3.85 -24.63
N PRO A 44 -10.99 3.74 -25.62
CA PRO A 44 -12.39 4.12 -25.41
C PRO A 44 -13.03 3.38 -24.23
N ALA A 45 -12.51 2.20 -23.87
CA ALA A 45 -12.98 1.41 -22.74
C ALA A 45 -12.82 2.09 -21.37
N ALA A 46 -11.94 3.10 -21.22
CA ALA A 46 -11.76 3.85 -19.97
C ALA A 46 -12.59 5.15 -19.94
N ALA A 47 -12.94 5.69 -21.11
CA ALA A 47 -13.55 7.02 -21.26
C ALA A 47 -14.95 7.11 -20.64
N ASP A 48 -15.70 6.00 -20.64
CA ASP A 48 -17.09 5.96 -20.15
C ASP A 48 -17.24 5.28 -18.79
N LYS A 49 -16.13 5.00 -18.09
CA LYS A 49 -16.18 4.28 -16.81
C LYS A 49 -16.45 5.22 -15.64
N THR A 50 -17.62 5.04 -15.04
CA THR A 50 -18.05 5.76 -13.84
C THR A 50 -17.65 5.02 -12.57
N CYS A 51 -17.37 5.76 -11.50
CA CYS A 51 -17.06 5.19 -10.20
C CYS A 51 -18.34 4.78 -9.46
N GLY A 52 -18.43 3.55 -8.98
CA GLY A 52 -19.59 3.09 -8.20
C GLY A 52 -19.75 3.67 -6.79
N ILE A 53 -18.84 4.55 -6.35
CA ILE A 53 -18.92 5.24 -5.04
C ILE A 53 -19.34 6.70 -5.23
N CYS A 54 -18.60 7.47 -6.04
CA CYS A 54 -18.89 8.89 -6.26
C CYS A 54 -19.79 9.15 -7.48
N MET A 55 -20.14 8.12 -8.26
CA MET A 55 -20.99 8.20 -9.46
C MET A 55 -20.46 9.10 -10.59
N GLU A 56 -19.20 9.52 -10.52
CA GLU A 56 -18.58 10.40 -11.51
C GLU A 56 -17.64 9.64 -12.45
N ASN A 57 -17.39 10.22 -13.63
CA ASN A 57 -16.45 9.67 -14.61
C ASN A 57 -15.01 9.74 -14.09
N VAL A 58 -14.36 8.58 -13.96
CA VAL A 58 -12.99 8.47 -13.43
C VAL A 58 -11.99 9.08 -14.40
N TRP A 59 -12.14 8.79 -15.70
CA TRP A 59 -11.29 9.31 -16.76
C TRP A 59 -11.49 10.81 -16.95
N GLY A 60 -12.75 11.26 -16.94
CA GLY A 60 -13.09 12.68 -17.06
C GLY A 60 -12.47 13.57 -15.98
N LYS A 61 -12.24 13.01 -14.77
CA LYS A 61 -11.54 13.69 -13.68
C LYS A 61 -10.03 13.48 -13.67
N ASN A 62 -9.48 12.84 -14.71
CA ASN A 62 -8.07 12.45 -14.79
C ASN A 62 -7.59 11.71 -13.53
N ALA A 63 -8.50 10.94 -12.91
CA ALA A 63 -8.24 10.22 -11.68
C ALA A 63 -7.72 8.81 -11.98
N ARG A 64 -6.93 8.24 -11.07
CA ARG A 64 -6.49 6.85 -11.18
C ARG A 64 -7.62 5.88 -10.85
N PHE A 65 -7.65 4.76 -11.56
CA PHE A 65 -8.55 3.64 -11.28
C PHE A 65 -8.02 2.83 -10.10
N GLY A 66 -8.94 2.40 -9.23
CA GLY A 66 -8.71 1.42 -8.18
C GLY A 66 -9.35 0.09 -8.57
N ILE A 67 -8.54 -0.82 -9.11
CA ILE A 67 -9.01 -2.13 -9.59
C ILE A 67 -8.96 -3.16 -8.44
N LEU A 68 -10.03 -3.93 -8.30
CA LEU A 68 -10.10 -5.05 -7.35
C LEU A 68 -9.78 -6.38 -8.05
N GLN A 69 -9.05 -7.26 -7.38
CA GLN A 69 -8.62 -8.57 -7.90
C GLN A 69 -9.80 -9.45 -8.37
N ASN A 70 -10.87 -9.52 -7.59
CA ASN A 70 -11.91 -10.55 -7.72
C ASN A 70 -13.23 -10.03 -8.31
N CYS A 71 -13.28 -8.80 -8.83
CA CYS A 71 -14.49 -8.25 -9.45
C CYS A 71 -14.18 -7.17 -10.49
N ARG A 72 -15.17 -6.81 -11.30
CA ARG A 72 -15.09 -5.82 -12.40
C ARG A 72 -15.56 -4.41 -12.06
N HIS A 73 -15.87 -4.15 -10.80
CA HIS A 73 -16.44 -2.87 -10.41
C HIS A 73 -15.38 -1.77 -10.49
N CYS A 74 -15.79 -0.62 -11.02
CA CYS A 74 -14.92 0.51 -11.28
C CYS A 74 -14.98 1.51 -10.14
N PHE A 75 -13.81 1.88 -9.61
CA PHE A 75 -13.72 2.90 -8.58
C PHE A 75 -12.60 3.89 -8.86
N CYS A 76 -12.80 5.14 -8.47
CA CYS A 76 -11.71 6.07 -8.25
C CYS A 76 -10.79 5.51 -7.15
N LEU A 77 -9.48 5.62 -7.34
CA LEU A 77 -8.50 5.18 -6.36
C LEU A 77 -8.73 5.83 -4.98
N GLN A 78 -9.09 7.11 -4.96
CA GLN A 78 -9.33 7.84 -3.71
C GLN A 78 -10.61 7.36 -2.99
N CYS A 79 -11.68 7.10 -3.75
CA CYS A 79 -12.94 6.63 -3.19
C CYS A 79 -12.78 5.26 -2.55
N ILE A 80 -12.16 4.30 -3.26
CA ILE A 80 -11.98 2.94 -2.72
C ILE A 80 -10.97 2.91 -1.55
N ARG A 81 -10.01 3.84 -1.51
CA ARG A 81 -9.13 4.01 -0.33
C ARG A 81 -9.89 4.51 0.88
N THR A 82 -10.75 5.52 0.69
CA THR A 82 -11.60 6.06 1.76
C THR A 82 -12.56 4.99 2.29
N TRP A 83 -13.18 4.22 1.39
CA TRP A 83 -14.02 3.07 1.74
C TRP A 83 -13.28 2.03 2.59
N ARG A 84 -12.01 1.73 2.26
CA ARG A 84 -11.19 0.77 3.01
C ARG A 84 -10.65 1.30 4.34
N GLN A 85 -10.71 2.61 4.55
CA GLN A 85 -10.23 3.27 5.77
C GLN A 85 -11.35 3.56 6.76
N SER A 86 -12.62 3.55 6.35
CA SER A 86 -13.74 3.81 7.25
C SER A 86 -13.78 2.75 8.35
N SER A 87 -13.75 3.20 9.60
CA SER A 87 -13.77 2.34 10.80
C SER A 87 -15.18 2.00 11.27
N GLU A 88 -16.19 2.65 10.71
CA GLU A 88 -17.62 2.49 11.09
C GLU A 88 -18.19 1.14 10.64
N MET A 89 -17.54 0.50 9.66
CA MET A 89 -17.99 -0.76 9.08
C MET A 89 -17.10 -1.91 9.51
N GLU A 90 -17.70 -3.10 9.66
CA GLU A 90 -16.98 -4.31 10.04
C GLU A 90 -15.83 -4.62 9.06
N SER A 91 -14.72 -5.16 9.60
CA SER A 91 -13.49 -5.46 8.86
C SER A 91 -13.68 -6.33 7.61
N LYS A 92 -14.73 -7.16 7.59
CA LYS A 92 -15.12 -8.01 6.44
C LYS A 92 -15.76 -7.19 5.32
N THR A 93 -16.52 -6.15 5.66
CA THR A 93 -17.21 -5.27 4.70
C THR A 93 -16.26 -4.27 4.06
N ILE A 94 -15.33 -3.69 4.83
CA ILE A 94 -14.38 -2.69 4.31
C ILE A 94 -13.39 -3.28 3.30
N ARG A 95 -13.07 -4.58 3.40
CA ARG A 95 -12.19 -5.28 2.45
C ARG A 95 -12.92 -5.86 1.23
N SER A 96 -14.24 -5.74 1.21
CA SER A 96 -15.08 -6.18 0.11
C SER A 96 -15.37 -5.06 -0.88
N CYS A 97 -15.74 -5.45 -2.10
CA CYS A 97 -16.26 -4.53 -3.09
C CYS A 97 -17.54 -3.83 -2.58
N PRO A 98 -17.68 -2.50 -2.69
CA PRO A 98 -18.90 -1.78 -2.33
C PRO A 98 -20.16 -2.29 -3.04
N GLU A 99 -20.04 -2.70 -4.30
CA GLU A 99 -21.17 -3.11 -5.15
C GLU A 99 -21.53 -4.59 -4.97
N CYS A 100 -20.59 -5.51 -5.22
CA CYS A 100 -20.87 -6.95 -5.21
C CYS A 100 -20.48 -7.67 -3.92
N ARG A 101 -19.89 -6.98 -2.93
CA ARG A 101 -19.43 -7.54 -1.65
C ARG A 101 -18.39 -8.67 -1.74
N ILE A 102 -17.86 -8.97 -2.92
CA ILE A 102 -16.76 -9.92 -3.10
C ILE A 102 -15.51 -9.39 -2.39
N HIS A 103 -14.94 -10.22 -1.52
CA HIS A 103 -13.73 -9.90 -0.76
C HIS A 103 -12.52 -9.73 -1.68
N SER A 104 -11.71 -8.71 -1.42
CA SER A 104 -10.46 -8.45 -2.13
C SER A 104 -9.35 -7.98 -1.18
N HIS A 105 -8.19 -8.63 -1.26
CA HIS A 105 -7.09 -8.40 -0.33
C HIS A 105 -6.39 -7.05 -0.55
N PHE A 106 -6.31 -6.59 -1.80
CA PHE A 106 -5.64 -5.35 -2.16
C PHE A 106 -6.38 -4.62 -3.29
N VAL A 107 -6.01 -3.34 -3.47
CA VAL A 107 -6.45 -2.48 -4.57
C VAL A 107 -5.25 -2.21 -5.45
N ILE A 108 -5.39 -2.38 -6.76
CA ILE A 108 -4.34 -2.10 -7.73
C ILE A 108 -4.58 -0.70 -8.32
N PRO A 109 -3.66 0.26 -8.12
CA PRO A 109 -3.79 1.60 -8.64
C PRO A 109 -3.27 1.69 -10.09
N THR A 110 -4.15 1.93 -11.07
CA THR A 110 -3.77 2.05 -12.49
C THR A 110 -4.21 3.38 -13.10
N ALA A 111 -3.51 3.84 -14.14
CA ALA A 111 -3.96 4.96 -14.96
C ALA A 111 -4.95 4.51 -16.05
N MET A 112 -4.86 3.25 -16.48
CA MET A 112 -5.70 2.68 -17.51
C MET A 112 -6.72 1.71 -16.91
N TRP A 113 -7.93 1.71 -17.45
CA TRP A 113 -8.95 0.71 -17.12
C TRP A 113 -8.59 -0.66 -17.70
N VAL A 114 -8.79 -1.70 -16.91
CA VAL A 114 -8.68 -3.12 -17.31
C VAL A 114 -9.91 -3.82 -16.76
N ASP A 115 -10.65 -4.51 -17.63
CA ASP A 115 -11.95 -5.10 -17.29
C ASP A 115 -11.80 -6.49 -16.66
N GLU A 116 -11.70 -7.53 -17.49
CA GLU A 116 -11.51 -8.92 -17.11
C GLU A 116 -10.58 -9.64 -18.08
N GLY A 117 -10.12 -10.83 -17.69
CA GLY A 117 -9.31 -11.71 -18.53
C GLY A 117 -7.79 -11.60 -18.29
N PRO A 118 -6.97 -12.09 -19.24
CA PRO A 118 -5.54 -12.30 -19.01
C PRO A 118 -4.76 -11.01 -18.78
N GLU A 119 -5.27 -9.86 -19.25
CA GLU A 119 -4.68 -8.55 -18.97
C GLU A 119 -4.74 -8.21 -17.48
N LYS A 120 -5.86 -8.54 -16.81
CA LYS A 120 -6.04 -8.31 -15.38
C LYS A 120 -5.12 -9.18 -14.55
N ASP A 121 -4.95 -10.44 -14.94
CA ASP A 121 -4.03 -11.36 -14.25
C ASP A 121 -2.57 -10.90 -14.39
N LYS A 122 -2.18 -10.42 -15.58
CA LYS A 122 -0.87 -9.81 -15.80
C LYS A 122 -0.68 -8.57 -14.92
N LEU A 123 -1.71 -7.72 -14.82
CA LEU A 123 -1.68 -6.55 -13.96
C LEU A 123 -1.54 -6.92 -12.47
N ILE A 124 -2.29 -7.92 -12.00
CA ILE A 124 -2.20 -8.44 -10.63
C ILE A 124 -0.79 -8.95 -10.35
N LYS A 125 -0.24 -9.78 -11.24
CA LYS A 125 1.12 -10.35 -11.10
C LYS A 125 2.18 -9.27 -11.06
N ALA A 126 2.16 -8.34 -12.02
CA ALA A 126 3.12 -7.23 -12.08
C ALA A 126 3.02 -6.33 -10.84
N TYR A 127 1.81 -6.09 -10.34
CA TYR A 127 1.61 -5.33 -9.11
C TYR A 127 2.26 -6.05 -7.92
N LEU A 128 1.96 -7.33 -7.70
CA LEU A 128 2.50 -8.10 -6.59
C LEU A 128 4.03 -8.20 -6.64
N GLU A 129 4.60 -8.41 -7.83
CA GLU A 129 6.06 -8.44 -8.03
C GLU A 129 6.72 -7.09 -7.73
N ASN A 130 6.06 -5.98 -8.06
CA ASN A 130 6.57 -4.66 -7.72
C ASN A 130 6.47 -4.36 -6.21
N MET A 131 5.47 -4.92 -5.54
CA MET A 131 5.29 -4.76 -4.10
C MET A 131 6.31 -5.59 -3.31
N SER A 132 6.63 -6.80 -3.78
CA SER A 132 7.62 -7.68 -3.13
C SER A 132 9.05 -7.14 -3.17
N LYS A 133 9.32 -6.16 -4.04
CA LYS A 133 10.61 -5.43 -4.10
C LYS A 133 10.72 -4.34 -3.03
N LYS A 134 9.59 -3.82 -2.54
CA LYS A 134 9.55 -2.71 -1.56
C LYS A 134 9.68 -3.26 -0.15
N ILE A 135 10.49 -2.61 0.68
CA ILE A 135 10.68 -2.99 2.08
C ILE A 135 9.38 -2.78 2.86
N CYS A 136 9.00 -3.77 3.66
CA CYS A 136 7.81 -3.71 4.51
C CYS A 136 7.97 -2.66 5.61
N LYS A 137 7.03 -1.71 5.67
CA LYS A 137 7.00 -0.67 6.71
C LYS A 137 6.77 -1.23 8.12
N TYR A 138 6.07 -2.35 8.25
CA TYR A 138 5.70 -2.92 9.56
C TYR A 138 6.72 -3.92 10.10
N PHE A 139 7.64 -4.39 9.25
CA PHE A 139 8.64 -5.37 9.65
C PHE A 139 9.81 -4.68 10.35
N LYS A 140 10.10 -5.11 11.57
CA LYS A 140 11.27 -4.70 12.36
C LYS A 140 12.29 -5.85 12.33
N PRO A 141 13.54 -5.61 11.94
CA PRO A 141 14.58 -6.65 11.90
C PRO A 141 14.82 -7.40 13.22
N SER A 142 14.54 -6.75 14.36
CA SER A 142 14.69 -7.33 15.69
C SER A 142 13.58 -8.31 16.07
N ASP A 143 12.43 -8.27 15.38
CA ASP A 143 11.23 -9.01 15.77
C ASP A 143 10.54 -9.61 14.53
N ARG A 144 10.53 -10.95 14.46
CA ARG A 144 9.91 -11.68 13.34
C ARG A 144 8.38 -11.58 13.32
N ASP A 145 7.76 -11.22 14.44
CA ASP A 145 6.31 -11.10 14.60
C ASP A 145 5.80 -9.66 14.44
N SER A 146 6.72 -8.71 14.21
CA SER A 146 6.42 -7.29 14.03
C SER A 146 5.43 -6.99 12.89
N CYS A 147 5.46 -7.80 11.83
CA CYS A 147 4.52 -7.68 10.72
C CYS A 147 3.26 -8.53 10.96
N LYS A 148 2.15 -7.88 11.32
CA LYS A 148 0.83 -8.53 11.49
C LYS A 148 0.33 -9.35 10.29
N PHE A 149 0.88 -9.08 9.09
CA PHE A 149 0.50 -9.80 7.87
C PHE A 149 1.33 -11.07 7.64
N GLY A 150 2.42 -11.26 8.37
CA GLY A 150 3.25 -12.47 8.30
C GLY A 150 3.59 -12.87 6.87
N ASN A 151 3.50 -14.17 6.58
CA ASN A 151 3.70 -14.73 5.23
C ASN A 151 2.74 -14.21 4.15
N LYS A 152 1.63 -13.53 4.52
CA LYS A 152 0.70 -12.92 3.56
C LYS A 152 1.06 -11.47 3.25
N CYS A 153 2.16 -10.94 3.80
CA CYS A 153 2.62 -9.60 3.49
C CYS A 153 3.09 -9.52 2.02
N PHE A 154 2.60 -8.52 1.29
CA PHE A 154 3.02 -8.29 -0.11
C PHE A 154 4.40 -7.64 -0.23
N TYR A 155 4.94 -7.14 0.88
CA TYR A 155 6.20 -6.39 0.91
C TYR A 155 7.35 -7.28 1.37
N ARG A 156 8.57 -6.88 1.00
CA ARG A 156 9.80 -7.57 1.37
C ARG A 156 10.07 -7.45 2.88
N HIS A 157 10.20 -8.57 3.57
CA HIS A 157 10.79 -8.62 4.90
C HIS A 157 12.31 -8.79 4.76
N GLN A 158 13.06 -7.87 5.36
CA GLN A 158 14.51 -7.81 5.24
C GLN A 158 15.12 -7.49 6.60
N ASN A 159 16.10 -8.29 7.02
CA ASN A 159 16.86 -8.06 8.25
C ASN A 159 17.90 -6.94 8.09
N ALA A 160 18.52 -6.53 9.21
CA ALA A 160 19.62 -5.56 9.22
C ALA A 160 20.78 -6.01 8.33
N ASP A 161 21.05 -7.32 8.26
CA ASP A 161 22.10 -7.92 7.42
C ASP A 161 21.69 -8.03 5.94
N GLY A 162 20.49 -7.58 5.58
CA GLY A 162 19.96 -7.63 4.23
C GLY A 162 19.36 -8.97 3.80
N SER A 163 19.40 -10.00 4.66
CA SER A 163 18.79 -11.31 4.41
C SER A 163 17.26 -11.23 4.37
N LEU A 164 16.65 -12.03 3.48
CA LEU A 164 15.20 -12.15 3.39
C LEU A 164 14.68 -13.08 4.49
N VAL A 165 13.64 -12.65 5.18
CA VAL A 165 12.99 -13.45 6.23
C VAL A 165 11.63 -13.91 5.76
N GLU A 166 11.43 -15.21 5.82
CA GLU A 166 10.09 -15.78 5.79
C GLU A 166 9.48 -15.71 7.19
N SER A 167 8.35 -15.03 7.30
CA SER A 167 7.60 -14.86 8.55
C SER A 167 6.46 -15.87 8.62
N ASP A 168 6.00 -16.21 9.82
CA ASP A 168 4.91 -17.18 10.00
C ASP A 168 3.53 -16.66 9.56
N SER A 169 2.51 -17.50 9.67
CA SER A 169 1.15 -17.12 9.32
C SER A 169 0.61 -15.99 10.23
N PRO A 170 -0.25 -15.08 9.73
CA PRO A 170 -0.93 -14.09 10.57
C PRO A 170 -1.61 -14.66 11.81
N ASN A 171 -2.12 -15.90 11.73
CA ASN A 171 -2.79 -16.56 12.84
C ASN A 171 -1.79 -17.01 13.92
N ASP A 172 -0.64 -17.53 13.51
CA ASP A 172 0.44 -17.92 14.45
C ASP A 172 1.03 -16.70 15.14
N ILE A 173 1.30 -15.63 14.37
CA ILE A 173 1.75 -14.35 14.89
C ILE A 173 0.72 -13.81 15.90
N SER A 174 -0.57 -13.78 15.54
CA SER A 174 -1.63 -13.32 16.44
C SER A 174 -1.81 -14.20 17.68
N ARG A 175 -1.53 -15.50 17.58
CA ARG A 175 -1.54 -16.43 18.71
C ARG A 175 -0.39 -16.12 19.67
N ARG A 176 0.83 -15.95 19.16
CA ARG A 176 2.01 -15.60 19.98
C ARG A 176 1.87 -14.23 20.63
N ILE A 177 1.39 -13.23 19.89
CA ILE A 177 1.12 -11.90 20.45
C ILE A 177 0.12 -11.99 21.61
N ARG A 178 -0.96 -12.79 21.48
CA ARG A 178 -1.93 -12.98 22.57
C ARG A 178 -1.36 -13.76 23.76
N GLN A 179 -0.47 -14.72 23.52
CA GLN A 179 0.17 -15.51 24.57
C GLN A 179 1.24 -14.72 25.33
N ASN A 180 1.91 -13.79 24.64
CA ASN A 180 2.92 -12.90 25.22
C ASN A 180 2.33 -11.56 25.69
N LEU A 181 1.00 -11.36 25.56
CA LEU A 181 0.34 -10.23 26.20
C LEU A 181 0.45 -10.48 27.70
N PRO A 182 1.01 -9.54 28.50
CA PRO A 182 1.08 -9.71 29.94
C PRO A 182 -0.34 -10.03 30.45
N HIS A 183 -0.44 -11.12 31.21
CA HIS A 183 -1.70 -11.50 31.81
C HIS A 183 -2.11 -10.37 32.75
N MET A 184 -3.40 -10.10 32.90
CA MET A 184 -3.86 -9.02 33.79
C MET A 184 -3.30 -9.18 35.22
N SER A 185 -2.97 -10.42 35.64
CA SER A 185 -2.27 -10.69 36.92
C SER A 185 -0.82 -10.22 36.97
N ASP A 186 -0.14 -10.11 35.84
CA ASP A 186 1.25 -9.62 35.79
C ASP A 186 1.29 -8.14 36.16
N TYR A 187 0.22 -7.38 35.86
CA TYR A 187 0.00 -6.04 36.40
C TYR A 187 -0.31 -6.04 37.92
N PHE A 188 -1.00 -7.07 38.44
CA PHE A 188 -1.29 -7.18 39.88
C PHE A 188 -0.06 -7.61 40.70
N LEU A 189 0.86 -8.40 40.12
CA LEU A 189 2.09 -8.82 40.78
C LEU A 189 3.17 -7.73 40.75
N ASP A 190 3.23 -6.89 39.70
CA ASP A 190 4.10 -5.70 39.66
C ASP A 190 3.64 -4.64 40.68
N ALA A 191 2.33 -4.51 40.92
CA ALA A 191 1.79 -3.66 41.99
C ALA A 191 2.00 -4.22 43.41
N HIS A 192 2.55 -5.43 43.54
CA HIS A 192 2.80 -6.11 44.82
C HIS A 192 4.28 -6.17 45.21
N MET A 193 5.15 -5.52 44.43
CA MET A 193 6.60 -5.48 44.64
C MET A 193 7.16 -4.04 44.59
N ASP A 194 6.37 -3.07 45.05
CA ASP A 194 6.88 -1.84 45.65
C ASP A 194 6.27 -1.70 47.06
N GLU A 195 7.15 -1.43 48.02
CA GLU A 195 7.05 -1.71 49.46
C GLU A 195 6.04 -0.84 50.25
N SER A 196 5.72 -1.31 51.47
CA SER A 196 5.11 -0.55 52.58
C SER A 196 3.58 -0.34 52.55
N TRP A 197 2.83 -1.36 52.97
CA TRP A 197 1.42 -1.21 53.39
C TRP A 197 1.21 -1.28 54.92
N GLU A 198 2.25 -1.55 55.73
CA GLU A 198 2.15 -1.54 57.20
C GLU A 198 2.31 -0.15 57.83
N GLU A 199 2.76 0.86 57.08
CA GLU A 199 2.96 2.21 57.61
C GLU A 199 1.73 3.14 57.48
N TYR A 200 0.70 2.75 56.70
CA TYR A 200 -0.44 3.64 56.38
C TYR A 200 -1.79 3.29 57.03
N LEU A 201 -1.85 2.22 57.82
CA LEU A 201 -3.01 1.96 58.69
C LEU A 201 -2.62 2.24 60.12
N GLY A 202 -2.82 3.50 60.52
CA GLY A 202 -2.72 3.90 61.91
C GLY A 202 -3.59 2.99 62.81
N PRO A 203 -3.22 2.81 64.08
CA PRO A 203 -3.77 1.79 64.99
C PRO A 203 -5.28 1.90 65.28
N ASP A 204 -5.95 2.93 64.76
CA ASP A 204 -7.36 3.24 65.03
C ASP A 204 -8.36 2.43 64.16
N LEU A 205 -7.90 1.86 63.04
CA LEU A 205 -8.79 1.14 62.09
C LEU A 205 -8.95 -0.37 62.38
N LEU A 206 -8.05 -0.95 63.18
CA LEU A 206 -8.16 -2.35 63.62
C LEU A 206 -9.18 -2.49 64.78
N ALA A 207 -9.37 -1.44 65.58
CA ALA A 207 -10.36 -1.40 66.65
C ALA A 207 -11.81 -1.44 66.13
N LEU A 208 -12.07 -0.89 64.94
CA LEU A 208 -13.40 -0.88 64.32
C LEU A 208 -13.75 -2.22 63.64
N ALA A 209 -12.77 -3.07 63.34
CA ALA A 209 -12.99 -4.34 62.65
C ALA A 209 -13.38 -5.49 63.61
N LEU A 210 -13.12 -5.35 64.91
CA LEU A 210 -13.31 -6.43 65.89
C LEU A 210 -14.58 -6.32 66.74
N ASP A 211 -15.35 -5.23 66.64
CA ASP A 211 -16.48 -4.97 67.55
C ASP A 211 -17.87 -5.11 66.91
N ARG A 212 -18.06 -6.17 66.11
CA ARG A 212 -19.41 -6.54 65.64
C ARG A 212 -19.72 -8.00 65.94
N GLN A 213 -20.04 -8.27 67.19
CA GLN A 213 -20.74 -9.47 67.61
C GLN A 213 -22.24 -9.44 67.19
N PRO A 214 -22.90 -10.61 67.11
CA PRO A 214 -24.03 -10.89 66.22
C PRO A 214 -25.39 -10.80 66.91
N GLY A 215 -26.46 -10.62 66.13
CA GLY A 215 -27.84 -10.68 66.62
C GLY A 215 -28.82 -11.13 65.53
N TRP A 216 -29.39 -12.32 65.71
CA TRP A 216 -30.49 -12.89 64.95
C TRP A 216 -31.84 -12.23 65.30
N GLY A 217 -32.78 -12.18 64.35
CA GLY A 217 -34.20 -11.99 64.65
C GLY A 217 -35.04 -11.48 63.47
N TYR A 218 -35.82 -12.41 62.90
CA TYR A 218 -37.03 -12.31 62.05
C TYR A 218 -37.38 -11.00 61.35
#